data_AF-A0A1H4AXE4-F1
#
_entry.id   AF-A0A1H4AXE4-F1
#
_cell.length_a   1.000
_cell.length_b   1.000
_cell.length_c   1.000
_cell.angle_alpha   90.00
_cell.angle_beta   90.00
_cell.angle_gamma   90.00
#
_symmetry.space_group_name_H-M   'P 1'
#
loop_
_entity.id
_entity.type
_entity.pdbx_description
1 polymer ?
#
loop_
_entity_poly.entity_id
_entity_poly.type
_entity_poly.pdbx_seq_one_letter_code
_entity_poly.pdbx_strand_id
1 'polypeptide(L)'
;MIAMPGGNPILASLVPDYPMHLLEVQCIENMEEYEGELKVLLGFVKYQKNLEALLTFVGENEEICKKLPRETLRTIEAVAEIKELEEYIPNIEEQEVINMCDALQQLRQEGRMEGRMEGRTEGRREGKLEAEESIILEMLKKKLDIPLIEDITHLPTERILEIKRQYKIQ
;
A
#
# COMPACT_ATOMS: atom_id res chain seq x y z
N MET A 1 35.10 -25.55 -2.93
CA MET A 1 35.84 -25.35 -1.67
C MET A 1 35.77 -23.89 -1.21
N ILE A 2 34.80 -23.60 -0.34
CA ILE A 2 34.74 -22.34 0.40
C ILE A 2 36.00 -22.27 1.29
N ALA A 3 36.85 -21.27 1.08
CA ALA A 3 38.05 -21.08 1.89
C ALA A 3 37.67 -20.54 3.27
N MET A 4 37.73 -21.40 4.29
CA MET A 4 37.46 -21.01 5.68
C MET A 4 38.61 -20.14 6.22
N PRO A 5 38.34 -18.91 6.71
CA PRO A 5 39.38 -18.09 7.33
C PRO A 5 39.88 -18.80 8.60
N GLY A 6 41.21 -18.99 8.69
CA GLY A 6 41.86 -19.63 9.85
C GLY A 6 42.27 -21.10 9.66
N GLY A 7 41.97 -21.72 8.51
CA GLY A 7 42.62 -22.98 8.08
C GLY A 7 42.45 -24.17 9.02
N ASN A 8 41.44 -24.19 9.90
CA ASN A 8 41.24 -25.27 10.85
C ASN A 8 40.77 -26.55 10.12
N PRO A 9 41.61 -27.61 10.07
CA PRO A 9 41.35 -28.79 9.25
C PRO A 9 40.19 -29.63 9.77
N ILE A 10 39.84 -29.51 11.07
CA ILE A 10 38.68 -30.20 11.66
C ILE A 10 37.39 -29.55 11.19
N LEU A 11 37.34 -28.22 11.07
CA LEU A 11 36.15 -27.53 10.56
C LEU A 11 35.96 -27.79 9.06
N ALA A 12 37.06 -27.85 8.30
CA ALA A 12 37.00 -28.15 6.88
C ALA A 12 36.47 -29.56 6.57
N SER A 13 36.68 -30.55 7.45
CA SER A 13 36.15 -31.91 7.28
C SER A 13 34.68 -32.05 7.73
N LEU A 14 34.18 -31.10 8.54
CA LEU A 14 32.79 -31.06 8.99
C LEU A 14 31.87 -30.26 8.05
N VAL A 15 32.44 -29.42 7.17
CA VAL A 15 31.67 -28.59 6.25
C VAL A 15 31.63 -29.26 4.88
N PRO A 16 30.46 -29.78 4.47
CA PRO A 16 30.33 -30.41 3.17
C PRO A 16 30.44 -29.38 2.03
N ASP A 17 31.19 -29.73 0.98
CA ASP A 17 31.39 -28.90 -0.22
C ASP A 17 30.22 -29.11 -1.21
N TYR A 18 29.02 -28.67 -0.82
CA TYR A 18 27.86 -28.71 -1.70
C TYR A 18 27.87 -27.52 -2.67
N PRO A 19 27.59 -27.73 -3.97
CA PRO A 19 27.40 -26.61 -4.89
C PRO A 19 26.17 -25.80 -4.45
N MET A 20 26.36 -24.51 -4.22
CA MET A 20 25.27 -23.58 -3.96
C MET A 20 24.73 -23.05 -5.28
N HIS A 21 23.47 -23.36 -5.58
CA HIS A 21 22.75 -22.80 -6.71
C HIS A 21 21.95 -21.60 -6.21
N LEU A 22 22.34 -20.40 -6.64
CA LEU A 22 21.64 -19.16 -6.31
C LEU A 22 20.55 -18.90 -7.34
N LEU A 23 19.31 -18.72 -6.87
CA LEU A 23 18.17 -18.38 -7.70
C LEU A 23 17.84 -16.89 -7.54
N GLU A 24 17.93 -16.13 -8.63
CA GLU A 24 17.46 -14.75 -8.67
C GLU A 24 16.03 -14.70 -9.24
N VAL A 25 15.04 -14.63 -8.35
CA VAL A 25 13.62 -14.78 -8.70
C VAL A 25 13.12 -13.69 -9.66
N GLN A 26 13.64 -12.47 -9.54
CA GLN A 26 13.25 -11.35 -10.40
C GLN A 26 13.62 -11.59 -11.88
N CYS A 27 14.69 -12.35 -12.12
CA CYS A 27 15.26 -12.64 -13.44
C CYS A 27 14.71 -13.92 -14.09
N ILE A 28 13.79 -14.65 -13.45
CA ILE A 28 13.17 -15.86 -14.03
C ILE A 28 12.44 -15.49 -15.34
N GLU A 29 12.87 -16.02 -16.48
CA GLU A 29 12.26 -15.69 -17.78
C GLU A 29 10.91 -16.38 -17.97
N ASN A 30 10.84 -17.67 -17.62
CA ASN A 30 9.67 -18.50 -17.85
C ASN A 30 9.07 -19.01 -16.54
N MET A 31 7.94 -18.43 -16.13
CA MET A 31 7.22 -18.87 -14.93
C MET A 31 6.49 -20.21 -15.11
N GLU A 32 6.27 -20.67 -16.35
CA GLU A 32 5.60 -21.95 -16.63
C GLU A 32 6.43 -23.18 -16.27
N GLU A 33 7.72 -23.01 -15.98
CA GLU A 33 8.59 -24.09 -15.50
C GLU A 33 8.31 -24.46 -14.03
N TYR A 34 7.55 -23.63 -13.33
CA TYR A 34 7.18 -23.81 -11.94
C TYR A 34 5.68 -24.10 -11.84
N GLU A 35 5.31 -24.94 -10.89
CA GLU A 35 3.92 -25.33 -10.65
C GLU A 35 3.55 -25.20 -9.17
N GLY A 36 2.25 -25.24 -8.89
CA GLY A 36 1.71 -25.27 -7.53
C GLY A 36 2.09 -24.06 -6.67
N GLU A 37 2.24 -24.31 -5.38
CA GLU A 37 2.55 -23.30 -4.36
C GLU A 37 3.88 -22.58 -4.60
N LEU A 38 4.88 -23.28 -5.14
CA LEU A 38 6.17 -22.69 -5.48
C LEU A 38 6.02 -21.67 -6.60
N LYS A 39 5.23 -21.96 -7.64
CA LYS A 39 4.94 -20.99 -8.72
C LYS A 39 4.35 -19.73 -8.12
N VAL A 40 3.39 -19.88 -7.20
CA VAL A 40 2.73 -18.76 -6.54
C VAL A 40 3.73 -17.95 -5.72
N LEU A 41 4.50 -18.58 -4.82
CA LEU A 41 5.53 -17.91 -4.02
C LEU A 41 6.50 -17.10 -4.88
N LEU A 42 7.07 -17.74 -5.91
CA LEU A 42 8.02 -17.09 -6.82
C LEU A 42 7.36 -15.97 -7.61
N GLY A 43 6.11 -16.15 -8.04
CA GLY A 43 5.34 -15.13 -8.73
C GLY A 43 5.12 -13.88 -7.87
N PHE A 44 4.77 -14.04 -6.59
CA PHE A 44 4.64 -12.93 -5.66
C PHE A 44 5.96 -12.16 -5.52
N VAL A 45 7.09 -12.86 -5.34
CA VAL A 45 8.41 -12.22 -5.23
C VAL A 45 8.83 -11.55 -6.55
N LYS A 46 8.57 -12.20 -7.70
CA LYS A 46 8.94 -11.69 -9.02
C LYS A 46 8.16 -10.41 -9.37
N TYR A 47 6.85 -10.40 -9.14
CA TYR A 47 5.96 -9.34 -9.57
C TYR A 47 5.62 -8.31 -8.47
N GLN A 48 6.18 -8.43 -7.26
CA GLN A 48 5.88 -7.55 -6.11
C GLN A 48 5.95 -6.03 -6.40
N LYS A 49 6.83 -5.60 -7.32
CA LYS A 49 7.01 -4.17 -7.66
C LYS A 49 6.06 -3.68 -8.77
N ASN A 50 5.30 -4.56 -9.38
CA ASN A 50 4.35 -4.24 -10.45
C ASN A 50 3.00 -4.89 -10.15
N LEU A 51 2.12 -4.09 -9.55
CA LEU A 51 0.78 -4.52 -9.13
C LEU A 51 -0.05 -5.09 -10.30
N GLU A 52 0.03 -4.50 -11.48
CA GLU A 52 -0.74 -4.97 -12.65
C GLU A 52 -0.27 -6.35 -13.11
N ALA A 53 1.06 -6.55 -13.16
CA ALA A 53 1.65 -7.85 -13.48
C ALA A 53 1.31 -8.91 -12.41
N LEU A 54 1.37 -8.54 -11.12
CA LEU A 54 1.02 -9.44 -10.02
C LEU A 54 -0.44 -9.86 -10.07
N LEU A 55 -1.36 -8.91 -10.31
CA LEU A 55 -2.79 -9.21 -10.43
C LEU A 55 -3.09 -10.10 -11.65
N THR A 56 -2.38 -9.87 -12.75
CA THR A 56 -2.48 -10.71 -13.96
C THR A 56 -2.03 -12.13 -13.64
N PHE A 57 -0.86 -12.28 -13.03
CA PHE A 57 -0.31 -13.57 -12.60
C PHE A 57 -1.27 -14.30 -11.64
N VAL A 58 -1.82 -13.62 -10.64
CA VAL A 58 -2.78 -14.24 -9.71
C VAL A 58 -4.05 -14.68 -10.43
N GLY A 59 -4.55 -13.89 -11.37
CA GLY A 59 -5.71 -14.24 -12.19
C GLY A 59 -5.46 -15.45 -13.09
N GLU A 60 -4.29 -15.56 -13.70
CA GLU A 60 -3.89 -16.71 -14.50
C GLU A 60 -3.70 -17.99 -13.67
N ASN A 61 -3.39 -17.84 -12.38
CA ASN A 61 -3.14 -18.94 -11.45
C ASN A 61 -4.24 -19.06 -10.37
N GLU A 62 -5.46 -18.61 -10.69
CA GLU A 62 -6.58 -18.47 -9.74
C GLU A 62 -6.89 -19.77 -8.98
N GLU A 63 -6.88 -20.93 -9.66
CA GLU A 63 -7.21 -22.22 -9.05
C GLU A 63 -6.26 -22.62 -7.90
N ILE A 64 -4.97 -22.29 -8.03
CA ILE A 64 -3.96 -22.56 -7.00
C ILE A 64 -4.06 -21.48 -5.91
N CYS A 65 -4.22 -20.21 -6.31
CA CYS A 65 -4.35 -19.08 -5.39
C CYS A 65 -5.56 -19.20 -4.45
N LYS A 66 -6.65 -19.84 -4.89
CA LYS A 66 -7.84 -20.11 -4.05
C LYS A 66 -7.62 -21.15 -2.96
N LYS A 67 -6.57 -21.96 -3.06
CA LYS A 67 -6.34 -23.14 -2.20
C LYS A 67 -4.90 -23.19 -1.72
N LEU A 68 -4.36 -22.07 -1.25
CA LEU A 68 -3.00 -22.03 -0.72
C LEU A 68 -2.98 -22.48 0.74
N PRO A 69 -2.06 -23.36 1.15
CA PRO A 69 -1.81 -23.59 2.55
C PRO A 69 -1.39 -22.29 3.26
N ARG A 70 -1.79 -22.16 4.52
CA ARG A 70 -1.42 -21.01 5.35
C ARG A 70 0.10 -20.83 5.49
N GLU A 71 0.85 -21.92 5.52
CA GLU A 71 2.33 -21.86 5.57
C GLU A 71 2.93 -21.16 4.35
N THR A 72 2.32 -21.35 3.18
CA THR A 72 2.75 -20.74 1.93
C THR A 72 2.46 -19.24 1.92
N LEU A 73 1.31 -18.83 2.46
CA LEU A 73 1.01 -17.41 2.71
C LEU A 73 2.07 -16.75 3.60
N ARG A 74 2.40 -17.37 4.74
CA ARG A 74 3.43 -16.85 5.66
C ARG A 74 4.81 -16.75 5.02
N THR A 75 5.12 -17.71 4.14
CA THR A 75 6.37 -17.69 3.37
C THR A 75 6.37 -16.54 2.37
N ILE A 76 5.24 -16.27 1.71
CA ILE A 76 5.08 -15.11 0.83
C ILE A 76 5.28 -13.81 1.62
N GLU A 77 4.62 -13.65 2.77
CA GLU A 77 4.76 -12.46 3.63
C GLU A 77 6.23 -12.23 4.04
N ALA A 78 6.92 -13.29 4.47
CA ALA A 78 8.30 -13.21 4.91
C ALA A 78 9.28 -12.89 3.77
N VAL A 79 9.10 -13.50 2.59
CA VAL A 79 10.06 -13.40 1.47
C VAL A 79 9.79 -12.18 0.59
N ALA A 80 8.52 -11.82 0.38
CA ALA A 80 8.14 -10.66 -0.43
C ALA A 80 8.04 -9.37 0.41
N GLU A 81 8.36 -9.42 1.70
CA GLU A 81 8.27 -8.30 2.65
C GLU A 81 6.86 -7.65 2.67
N ILE A 82 5.83 -8.44 2.37
CA ILE A 82 4.44 -8.01 2.41
C ILE A 82 3.97 -8.16 3.85
N LYS A 83 3.59 -7.05 4.47
CA LYS A 83 3.06 -7.06 5.84
C LYS A 83 1.55 -7.24 5.83
N GLU A 84 1.06 -7.92 6.86
CA GLU A 84 -0.36 -7.92 7.26
C GLU A 84 -1.29 -8.54 6.21
N LEU A 85 -0.81 -9.42 5.33
CA LEU A 85 -1.66 -10.07 4.32
C LEU A 85 -2.64 -11.04 4.98
N GLU A 86 -2.23 -11.70 6.07
CA GLU A 86 -3.09 -12.51 6.95
C GLU A 86 -4.31 -11.72 7.49
N GLU A 87 -4.22 -10.39 7.68
CA GLU A 87 -5.30 -9.58 8.28
C GLU A 87 -6.50 -9.42 7.34
N TYR A 88 -6.26 -9.52 6.03
CA TYR A 88 -7.30 -9.45 4.98
C TYR A 88 -8.01 -10.79 4.74
N ILE A 89 -7.78 -11.78 5.61
CA ILE A 89 -8.38 -13.12 5.49
C ILE A 89 -9.29 -13.38 6.69
N PRO A 90 -10.61 -13.51 6.48
CA PRO A 90 -11.55 -13.69 7.57
C PRO A 90 -11.39 -15.08 8.22
N ASN A 91 -11.40 -15.15 9.55
CA ASN A 91 -11.29 -16.38 10.33
C ASN A 91 -10.04 -17.21 10.02
N ILE A 92 -8.90 -16.56 9.72
CA ILE A 92 -7.65 -17.25 9.33
C ILE A 92 -7.14 -18.24 10.39
N GLU A 93 -7.44 -18.03 11.68
CA GLU A 93 -7.08 -18.97 12.75
C GLU A 93 -7.74 -20.34 12.62
N GLU A 94 -8.87 -20.42 11.95
CA GLU A 94 -9.64 -21.65 11.73
C GLU A 94 -9.34 -22.28 10.36
N GLN A 95 -8.43 -21.69 9.57
CA GLN A 95 -8.16 -22.07 8.18
C GLN A 95 -6.73 -22.59 7.99
N GLU A 96 -6.61 -23.85 7.54
CA GLU A 96 -5.35 -24.40 7.03
C GLU A 96 -5.13 -24.07 5.56
N VAL A 97 -6.21 -23.86 4.80
CA VAL A 97 -6.22 -23.52 3.38
C VAL A 97 -6.93 -22.19 3.19
N ILE A 98 -6.30 -21.30 2.44
CA ILE A 98 -6.65 -19.90 2.30
C ILE A 98 -6.97 -19.60 0.84
N ASN A 99 -8.00 -18.78 0.64
CA ASN A 99 -8.28 -18.16 -0.65
C ASN A 99 -7.58 -16.80 -0.75
N MET A 100 -6.41 -16.79 -1.39
CA MET A 100 -5.61 -15.57 -1.62
C MET A 100 -6.36 -14.53 -2.46
N CYS A 101 -7.21 -14.98 -3.40
CA CYS A 101 -7.96 -14.06 -4.25
C CYS A 101 -8.92 -13.20 -3.44
N ASP A 102 -9.53 -13.77 -2.39
CA ASP A 102 -10.43 -13.04 -1.49
C ASP A 102 -9.64 -12.01 -0.68
N ALA A 103 -8.44 -12.36 -0.19
CA ALA A 103 -7.55 -11.44 0.53
C ALA A 103 -7.20 -10.20 -0.31
N LEU A 104 -6.78 -10.43 -1.56
CA LEU A 104 -6.46 -9.33 -2.49
C LEU A 104 -7.70 -8.48 -2.85
N GLN A 105 -8.88 -9.10 -2.93
CA GLN A 105 -10.12 -8.37 -3.14
C GLN A 105 -10.48 -7.49 -1.94
N GLN A 106 -10.31 -7.99 -0.72
CA GLN A 106 -10.54 -7.21 0.51
C GLN A 106 -9.59 -6.02 0.60
N LEU A 107 -8.28 -6.26 0.41
CA LEU A 107 -7.27 -5.20 0.34
C LEU A 107 -7.66 -4.09 -0.66
N ARG A 108 -8.11 -4.47 -1.86
CA ARG A 108 -8.56 -3.51 -2.89
C ARG A 108 -9.82 -2.74 -2.46
N GLN A 109 -10.75 -3.39 -1.77
CA GLN A 109 -11.99 -2.75 -1.31
C GLN A 109 -11.73 -1.76 -0.18
N GLU A 110 -10.85 -2.09 0.74
CA GLU A 110 -10.42 -1.21 1.83
C GLU A 110 -9.73 0.04 1.29
N GLY A 111 -8.74 -0.10 0.41
CA GLY A 111 -8.10 1.06 -0.21
C GLY A 111 -9.09 1.97 -0.97
N ARG A 112 -10.14 1.40 -1.59
CA ARG A 112 -11.23 2.20 -2.19
C ARG A 112 -12.14 2.86 -1.16
N MET A 113 -12.30 2.28 0.02
CA MET A 113 -13.11 2.85 1.09
C MET A 113 -12.37 4.01 1.74
N GLU A 114 -11.09 3.80 2.09
CA GLU A 114 -10.20 4.83 2.63
C GLU A 114 -10.10 6.01 1.68
N GLY A 115 -9.78 5.78 0.40
CA GLY A 115 -9.69 6.87 -0.58
C GLY A 115 -11.01 7.64 -0.76
N ARG A 116 -12.16 6.99 -0.60
CA ARG A 116 -13.48 7.68 -0.61
C ARG A 116 -13.73 8.48 0.66
N MET A 117 -13.30 7.98 1.81
CA MET A 117 -13.42 8.67 3.10
C MET A 117 -12.53 9.92 3.10
N GLU A 118 -11.25 9.75 2.79
CA GLU A 118 -10.26 10.83 2.71
C GLU A 118 -10.70 11.90 1.69
N GLY A 119 -11.10 11.48 0.48
CA GLY A 119 -11.57 12.40 -0.55
C GLY A 119 -12.82 13.18 -0.14
N ARG A 120 -13.73 12.57 0.63
CA ARG A 120 -14.92 13.28 1.16
C ARG A 120 -14.56 14.24 2.28
N THR A 121 -13.68 13.85 3.19
CA THR A 121 -13.26 14.74 4.29
C THR A 121 -12.53 15.94 3.76
N GLU A 122 -11.61 15.73 2.81
CA GLU A 122 -10.84 16.81 2.20
C GLU A 122 -11.73 17.71 1.36
N GLY A 123 -12.56 17.14 0.49
CA GLY A 123 -13.48 17.93 -0.32
C GLY A 123 -14.49 18.75 0.49
N ARG A 124 -14.95 18.25 1.66
CA ARG A 124 -15.79 19.07 2.57
C ARG A 124 -15.01 20.19 3.22
N ARG A 125 -13.77 19.95 3.62
CA ARG A 125 -12.90 20.93 4.26
C ARG A 125 -12.58 22.05 3.28
N GLU A 126 -12.13 21.69 2.07
CA GLU A 126 -11.85 22.64 0.99
C GLU A 126 -13.11 23.41 0.60
N GLY A 127 -14.22 22.73 0.33
CA GLY A 127 -15.46 23.39 -0.04
C GLY A 127 -16.01 24.35 1.03
N LYS A 128 -15.80 24.04 2.32
CA LYS A 128 -16.16 24.96 3.41
C LYS A 128 -15.27 26.21 3.42
N LEU A 129 -13.96 26.04 3.27
CA LEU A 129 -13.02 27.16 3.19
C LEU A 129 -13.29 28.04 1.97
N GLU A 130 -13.50 27.44 0.80
CA GLU A 130 -13.85 28.18 -0.42
C GLU A 130 -15.15 28.96 -0.26
N ALA A 131 -16.17 28.36 0.36
CA ALA A 131 -17.44 29.04 0.63
C ALA A 131 -17.24 30.22 1.59
N GLU A 132 -16.52 30.03 2.70
CA GLU A 132 -16.20 31.08 3.67
C GLU A 132 -15.42 32.23 3.01
N GLU A 133 -14.38 31.93 2.24
CA GLU A 133 -13.60 32.94 1.50
C GLU A 133 -14.47 33.69 0.48
N SER A 134 -15.33 32.98 -0.26
CA SER A 134 -16.22 33.61 -1.25
C SER A 134 -17.18 34.63 -0.60
N ILE A 135 -17.72 34.32 0.58
CA ILE A 135 -18.60 35.20 1.33
C ILE A 135 -17.85 36.43 1.81
N ILE A 136 -16.64 36.25 2.37
CA ILE A 136 -15.79 37.36 2.84
C ILE A 136 -15.41 38.28 1.68
N LEU A 137 -15.05 37.71 0.52
CA LEU A 137 -14.74 38.49 -0.67
C LEU A 137 -15.94 39.37 -1.10
N GLU A 138 -17.15 38.82 -1.08
CA GLU A 138 -18.36 39.60 -1.38
C GLU A 138 -18.65 40.69 -0.33
N MET A 139 -18.45 40.41 0.96
CA MET A 139 -18.58 41.41 2.03
C MET A 139 -17.55 42.54 1.88
N LEU A 140 -16.29 42.20 1.60
CA LEU A 140 -15.21 43.18 1.38
C LEU A 140 -15.46 44.04 0.15
N LYS A 141 -15.94 43.46 -0.96
CA LYS A 141 -16.33 44.23 -2.17
C LYS A 141 -17.46 45.21 -1.89
N LYS A 142 -18.40 44.85 -1.01
CA LYS A 142 -19.49 45.73 -0.55
C LYS A 142 -19.04 46.77 0.48
N LYS A 143 -17.74 46.82 0.82
CA LYS A 143 -17.14 47.75 1.77
C LYS A 143 -17.73 47.65 3.18
N LEU A 144 -18.12 46.44 3.60
CA LEU A 144 -18.41 46.19 5.01
C LEU A 144 -17.14 46.41 5.84
N ASP A 145 -17.30 46.91 7.05
CA ASP A 145 -16.20 47.13 7.98
C ASP A 145 -15.69 45.79 8.52
N ILE A 146 -14.37 45.71 8.68
CA ILE A 146 -13.69 44.47 9.09
C ILE A 146 -14.17 43.96 10.46
N PRO A 147 -14.42 44.81 11.48
CA PRO A 147 -14.97 44.35 12.76
C PRO A 147 -16.35 43.69 12.61
N LEU A 148 -17.22 44.21 11.74
CA LEU A 148 -18.53 43.59 11.48
C LEU A 148 -18.41 42.26 10.73
N ILE A 149 -17.44 42.12 9.82
CA ILE A 149 -17.18 40.86 9.12
C ILE A 149 -16.68 39.80 10.11
N GLU A 150 -15.80 40.17 11.03
CA GLU A 150 -15.33 39.30 12.12
C GLU A 150 -16.49 38.86 13.02
N ASP A 151 -17.38 39.76 13.41
CA ASP A 151 -18.57 39.43 14.21
C ASP A 151 -19.54 38.47 13.48
N ILE A 152 -19.73 38.63 12.16
CA ILE A 152 -20.67 37.80 11.38
C ILE A 152 -20.07 36.42 11.05
N THR A 153 -18.78 36.38 10.70
CA THR A 153 -18.12 35.16 10.21
C THR A 153 -17.37 34.41 11.30
N HIS A 154 -17.18 35.01 12.46
CA HIS A 154 -16.38 34.51 13.59
C HIS A 154 -14.95 34.12 13.21
N LEU A 155 -14.44 34.70 12.11
CA LEU A 155 -13.07 34.51 11.65
C LEU A 155 -12.17 35.62 12.22
N PRO A 156 -10.94 35.29 12.65
CA PRO A 156 -10.04 36.28 13.20
C PRO A 156 -9.72 37.36 12.17
N THR A 157 -9.60 38.60 12.63
CA THR A 157 -9.27 39.76 11.78
C THR A 157 -8.06 39.51 10.89
N GLU A 158 -7.05 38.79 11.39
CA GLU A 158 -5.83 38.41 10.66
C GLU A 158 -6.15 37.62 9.38
N ARG A 159 -7.05 36.63 9.47
CA ARG A 159 -7.45 35.80 8.32
C ARG A 159 -8.23 36.60 7.29
N ILE A 160 -9.11 37.50 7.74
CA ILE A 160 -9.86 38.40 6.85
C ILE A 160 -8.90 39.33 6.09
N LEU A 161 -7.87 39.85 6.77
CA LEU A 161 -6.83 40.68 6.16
C LEU A 161 -5.94 39.89 5.18
N GLU A 162 -5.62 38.64 5.47
CA GLU A 162 -4.92 37.75 4.52
C GLU A 162 -5.72 37.59 3.23
N ILE A 163 -7.01 37.26 3.33
CA ILE A 163 -7.91 37.12 2.18
C ILE A 163 -7.98 38.44 1.40
N LYS A 164 -8.11 39.59 2.10
CA LYS A 164 -8.09 40.92 1.46
C LYS A 164 -6.80 41.17 0.68
N ARG A 165 -5.63 40.81 1.25
CA ARG A 165 -4.31 40.97 0.61
C ARG A 165 -4.15 40.02 -0.58
N GLN A 166 -4.52 38.75 -0.42
CA GLN A 166 -4.39 37.70 -1.44
C GLN A 166 -5.17 38.07 -2.70
N TYR A 167 -6.38 38.63 -2.56
CA TYR A 167 -7.24 39.02 -3.67
C TYR A 167 -7.11 40.50 -4.08
N LYS A 168 -6.15 41.25 -3.51
CA LYS A 168 -5.84 42.65 -3.85
C LYS A 168 -7.07 43.59 -3.87
N ILE A 169 -8.02 43.37 -2.96
CA ILE A 169 -9.21 44.22 -2.84
C ILE A 169 -8.79 45.55 -2.19
N GLN A 170 -9.05 46.68 -2.86
CA GLN A 170 -8.75 48.04 -2.36
C GLN A 170 -9.62 48.39 -1.14
#